data_AF-A0A651EUR5-F1
#
_entry.id   AF-A0A651EUR5-F1
#
_cell.length_a   1.000
_cell.length_b   1.000
_cell.length_c   1.000
_cell.angle_alpha   90.00
_cell.angle_beta   90.00
_cell.angle_gamma   90.00
#
_symmetry.space_group_name_H-M   'P 1'
#
loop_
_entity.id
_entity.type
_entity.pdbx_description
1 polymer ?
#
loop_
_entity_poly.entity_id
_entity_poly.type
_entity_poly.pdbx_seq_one_letter_code
_entity_poly.pdbx_strand_id
1 'polypeptide(L)'
;MAETLETFDGEERFTGEGPRSFAGFTIDAPLSVVRRPDDEFASDCQGGAPCLSAAGISSPRRLDQFPAGTIAVGFQLLTNSPTDEIQIDVVGGSGAAQFTVFDSPLLGFLDREGLISVTLTNRGTLVTIGGASFTMASNYSIDDVVTGVSVVPLPPAIALMVSGLGALFGLRMRRRKPAAV
;
A
#
# COMPACT_ATOMS: atom_id res chain seq x y z
N MET A 1 18.06 -14.20 4.70
CA MET A 1 17.78 -13.24 3.62
C MET A 1 17.12 -12.05 4.27
N ALA A 2 17.55 -10.84 3.96
CA ALA A 2 17.00 -9.63 4.58
C ALA A 2 15.75 -9.21 3.80
N GLU A 3 14.63 -9.06 4.48
CA GLU A 3 13.43 -8.44 3.94
C GLU A 3 13.66 -6.93 3.88
N THR A 4 13.38 -6.32 2.72
CA THR A 4 13.42 -4.86 2.60
C THR A 4 12.06 -4.34 3.01
N LEU A 5 12.00 -3.73 4.20
CA LEU A 5 10.84 -2.97 4.66
C LEU A 5 10.82 -1.62 3.95
N GLU A 6 9.75 -1.30 3.24
CA GLU A 6 9.59 0.00 2.61
C GLU A 6 8.78 0.92 3.53
N THR A 7 9.39 2.02 3.96
CA THR A 7 8.80 2.97 4.90
C THR A 7 8.18 4.20 4.24
N PHE A 8 8.14 4.27 2.90
CA PHE A 8 7.65 5.44 2.15
C PHE A 8 8.36 6.74 2.56
N ASP A 9 9.59 6.63 3.09
CA ASP A 9 10.35 7.76 3.65
C ASP A 9 10.95 8.59 2.50
N GLY A 10 10.63 9.89 2.50
CA GLY A 10 11.06 10.81 1.45
C GLY A 10 10.10 10.93 0.26
N GLU A 11 8.89 10.38 0.38
CA GLU A 11 7.84 10.47 -0.65
C GLU A 11 6.76 11.50 -0.23
N GLU A 12 6.21 12.22 -1.21
CA GLU A 12 5.13 13.16 -0.97
C GLU A 12 3.80 12.42 -0.89
N ARG A 13 3.12 12.58 0.25
CA ARG A 13 1.75 12.09 0.43
C ARG A 13 0.78 13.20 0.06
N PHE A 14 -0.01 12.97 -0.99
CA PHE A 14 -1.09 13.88 -1.34
C PHE A 14 -2.43 13.13 -1.40
N THR A 15 -3.50 13.90 -1.17
CA THR A 15 -4.85 13.40 -1.38
C THR A 15 -5.23 13.63 -2.83
N GLY A 16 -5.32 12.56 -3.62
CA GLY A 16 -5.86 12.62 -4.98
C GLY A 16 -7.38 12.70 -4.95
N GLU A 17 -7.97 13.48 -5.85
CA GLU A 17 -9.41 13.41 -6.15
C GLU A 17 -9.68 12.08 -6.87
N GLY A 18 -10.51 11.21 -6.29
CA GLY A 18 -10.90 9.93 -6.92
C GLY A 18 -11.73 10.13 -8.19
N PRO A 19 -12.04 9.06 -8.97
CA PRO A 19 -11.74 7.64 -8.77
C PRO A 19 -10.49 7.13 -9.54
N ARG A 20 -9.85 6.05 -9.04
CA ARG A 20 -8.77 5.32 -9.75
C ARG A 20 -9.15 3.87 -10.01
N SER A 21 -8.99 3.43 -11.25
CA SER A 21 -9.35 2.08 -11.69
C SER A 21 -8.14 1.15 -11.71
N PHE A 22 -8.31 -0.04 -11.13
CA PHE A 22 -7.35 -1.13 -11.11
C PHE A 22 -7.92 -2.35 -11.84
N ALA A 23 -7.09 -3.37 -12.06
CA ALA A 23 -7.57 -4.64 -12.56
C ALA A 23 -8.63 -5.23 -11.60
N GLY A 24 -9.89 -5.24 -12.04
CA GLY A 24 -11.00 -5.88 -11.33
C GLY A 24 -11.80 -5.00 -10.36
N PHE A 25 -11.38 -3.76 -10.06
CA PHE A 25 -12.16 -2.84 -9.25
C PHE A 25 -11.73 -1.37 -9.40
N THR A 26 -12.58 -0.45 -8.95
CA THR A 26 -12.30 0.99 -8.88
C THR A 26 -12.34 1.44 -7.43
N ILE A 27 -11.44 2.35 -7.06
CA ILE A 27 -11.47 3.03 -5.77
C ILE A 27 -12.12 4.40 -5.96
N ASP A 28 -13.34 4.55 -5.44
CA ASP A 28 -14.14 5.78 -5.52
C ASP A 28 -13.89 6.75 -4.34
N ALA A 29 -13.11 6.32 -3.34
CA ALA A 29 -12.78 7.13 -2.16
C ALA A 29 -11.60 8.08 -2.44
N PRO A 30 -11.45 9.17 -1.67
CA PRO A 30 -10.22 9.95 -1.66
C PRO A 30 -9.01 9.05 -1.45
N LEU A 31 -7.99 9.25 -2.28
CA LEU A 31 -6.82 8.39 -2.32
C LEU A 31 -5.67 9.07 -1.61
N SER A 32 -5.06 8.38 -0.66
CA SER A 32 -3.72 8.75 -0.20
C SER A 32 -2.74 8.18 -1.21
N VAL A 33 -2.24 9.06 -2.08
CA VAL A 33 -1.22 8.74 -3.05
C VAL A 33 0.13 9.02 -2.42
N VAL A 34 0.98 8.02 -2.46
CA VAL A 34 2.39 8.18 -2.14
C VAL A 34 3.13 8.18 -3.47
N ARG A 35 3.70 9.32 -3.83
CA ARG A 35 4.47 9.51 -5.05
C ARG A 35 5.77 10.22 -4.69
N ARG A 36 6.84 10.00 -5.42
CA ARG A 36 7.98 10.90 -5.32
C ARG A 36 7.76 12.18 -6.13
N PRO A 37 8.23 13.33 -5.61
CA PRO A 37 7.92 14.66 -6.15
C PRO A 37 8.38 14.95 -7.60
N ASP A 38 9.11 14.03 -8.24
CA ASP A 38 9.63 14.11 -9.62
C ASP A 38 8.89 13.21 -10.64
N ASP A 39 7.92 12.41 -10.17
CA ASP A 39 7.09 11.39 -10.83
C ASP A 39 6.15 11.70 -12.01
N GLU A 40 6.38 12.58 -12.99
CA GLU A 40 5.45 12.70 -14.16
C GLU A 40 5.34 11.38 -14.99
N PHE A 41 4.44 10.45 -14.62
CA PHE A 41 4.09 9.17 -15.30
C PHE A 41 5.26 8.60 -16.13
N ALA A 42 6.42 8.42 -15.49
CA ALA A 42 7.61 8.00 -16.19
C ALA A 42 7.52 6.50 -16.44
N SER A 43 7.35 6.14 -17.71
CA SER A 43 7.09 4.77 -18.17
C SER A 43 8.23 3.80 -17.95
N ASP A 44 9.35 4.18 -17.34
CA ASP A 44 10.50 3.30 -17.21
C ASP A 44 11.39 3.70 -16.03
N CYS A 45 11.49 2.81 -15.04
CA CYS A 45 12.56 2.80 -14.05
C CYS A 45 13.94 2.48 -14.67
N GLN A 46 14.06 2.51 -16.00
CA GLN A 46 15.28 2.19 -16.76
C GLN A 46 16.25 3.37 -16.90
N GLY A 47 15.92 4.56 -16.38
CA GLY A 47 16.69 5.79 -16.61
C GLY A 47 17.30 6.45 -15.37
N GLY A 48 17.28 5.80 -14.20
CA GLY A 48 17.67 6.45 -12.93
C GLY A 48 16.55 7.31 -12.31
N ALA A 49 15.32 7.17 -12.80
CA ALA A 49 14.13 7.66 -12.11
C ALA A 49 13.98 6.96 -10.76
N PRO A 50 13.56 7.67 -9.70
CA PRO A 50 13.59 7.16 -8.33
C PRO A 50 12.42 6.23 -8.00
N CYS A 51 12.39 5.03 -8.59
CA CYS A 51 11.37 4.02 -8.28
C CYS A 51 11.67 3.20 -7.02
N LEU A 52 10.61 2.62 -6.43
CA LEU A 52 10.72 1.64 -5.36
C LEU A 52 11.19 0.29 -5.93
N SER A 53 12.50 0.00 -5.91
CA SER A 53 13.08 -1.22 -6.52
C SER A 53 13.58 -2.24 -5.50
N ALA A 54 13.46 -3.52 -5.82
CA ALA A 54 14.23 -4.55 -5.10
C ALA A 54 15.65 -4.64 -5.67
N ALA A 55 16.60 -5.23 -4.92
CA ALA A 55 17.98 -5.38 -5.39
C ALA A 55 18.27 -6.77 -6.02
N GLY A 56 17.31 -7.70 -6.03
CA GLY A 56 17.47 -9.02 -6.64
C GLY A 56 16.35 -10.01 -6.34
N ILE A 57 16.37 -11.17 -7.01
CA ILE A 57 15.37 -12.25 -6.92
C ILE A 57 15.04 -12.62 -5.46
N SER A 58 16.05 -12.78 -4.61
CA SER A 58 15.83 -13.37 -3.29
C SER A 58 15.41 -12.38 -2.19
N SER A 59 15.21 -11.10 -2.53
CA SER A 59 14.88 -10.06 -1.55
C SER A 59 13.39 -9.74 -1.61
N PRO A 60 12.58 -10.24 -0.66
CA PRO A 60 11.19 -9.80 -0.56
C PRO A 60 11.15 -8.33 -0.17
N ARG A 61 10.15 -7.63 -0.72
CA ARG A 61 9.85 -6.23 -0.43
C ARG A 61 8.46 -6.15 0.15
N ARG A 62 8.32 -5.53 1.32
CA ARG A 62 7.05 -5.44 2.03
C ARG A 62 6.56 -4.00 2.14
N LEU A 63 5.29 -3.82 1.79
CA LEU A 63 4.48 -2.62 1.98
C LEU A 63 3.55 -2.89 3.15
N ASP A 64 3.77 -2.26 4.31
CA ASP A 64 2.94 -2.48 5.51
C ASP A 64 2.68 -1.21 6.35
N GLN A 65 3.28 -0.09 5.98
CA GLN A 65 3.07 1.20 6.65
C GLN A 65 1.86 1.96 6.10
N PHE A 66 0.77 1.23 5.89
CA PHE A 66 -0.48 1.82 5.42
C PHE A 66 -1.11 2.72 6.49
N PRO A 67 -1.76 3.84 6.11
CA PRO A 67 -2.57 4.60 7.04
C PRO A 67 -3.64 3.73 7.74
N ALA A 68 -4.01 4.10 8.96
CA ALA A 68 -5.08 3.41 9.67
C ALA A 68 -6.40 3.48 8.89
N GLY A 69 -7.09 2.34 8.75
CA GLY A 69 -8.34 2.26 7.99
C GLY A 69 -8.18 2.09 6.47
N THR A 70 -6.95 1.85 6.00
CA THR A 70 -6.70 1.45 4.61
C THR A 70 -7.43 0.15 4.31
N ILE A 71 -8.25 0.15 3.27
CA ILE A 71 -8.95 -1.04 2.77
C ILE A 71 -8.48 -1.44 1.39
N ALA A 72 -7.79 -0.55 0.67
CA ALA A 72 -7.30 -0.85 -0.65
C ALA A 72 -5.89 -0.31 -0.84
N VAL A 73 -5.08 -1.02 -1.61
CA VAL A 73 -3.82 -0.52 -2.15
C VAL A 73 -3.76 -0.88 -3.62
N GLY A 74 -3.13 -0.03 -4.42
CA GLY A 74 -2.73 -0.40 -5.76
C GLY A 74 -1.49 0.35 -6.19
N PHE A 75 -0.80 -0.21 -7.17
CA PHE A 75 0.50 0.27 -7.62
C PHE A 75 0.80 -0.26 -9.01
N GLN A 76 1.66 0.45 -9.74
CA GLN A 76 2.20 -0.04 -11.00
C GLN A 76 3.38 -0.95 -10.70
N LEU A 77 3.30 -2.20 -11.16
CA LEU A 77 4.43 -3.11 -11.16
C LEU A 77 5.18 -2.95 -12.49
N LEU A 78 6.50 -2.82 -12.41
CA LEU A 78 7.38 -2.68 -13.56
C LEU A 78 8.42 -3.80 -13.48
N THR A 79 8.34 -4.75 -14.40
CA THR A 79 9.29 -5.85 -14.54
C THR A 79 10.24 -5.59 -15.71
N ASN A 80 11.42 -6.18 -15.67
CA ASN A 80 12.40 -6.05 -16.75
C ASN A 80 12.07 -6.97 -17.95
N SER A 81 11.29 -8.02 -17.72
CA SER A 81 10.84 -8.98 -18.72
C SER A 81 9.35 -9.33 -18.54
N PRO A 82 8.61 -9.59 -19.62
CA PRO A 82 7.25 -10.13 -19.54
C PRO A 82 7.19 -11.54 -18.94
N THR A 83 8.33 -12.24 -18.89
CA THR A 83 8.45 -13.57 -18.26
C THR A 83 9.03 -13.51 -16.86
N ASP A 84 9.19 -12.31 -16.28
CA ASP A 84 9.48 -12.18 -14.86
C ASP A 84 8.29 -12.64 -14.04
N GLU A 85 8.57 -13.47 -13.06
CA GLU A 85 7.58 -14.00 -12.14
C GLU A 85 7.69 -13.26 -10.81
N ILE A 86 6.63 -12.56 -10.39
CA ILE A 86 6.55 -11.93 -9.08
C ILE A 86 5.45 -12.62 -8.28
N GLN A 87 5.82 -13.18 -7.12
CA GLN A 87 4.86 -13.66 -6.14
C GLN A 87 4.43 -12.50 -5.25
N ILE A 88 3.13 -12.36 -5.02
CA ILE A 88 2.54 -11.32 -4.19
C ILE A 88 1.73 -11.96 -3.07
N ASP A 89 2.10 -11.68 -1.84
CA ASP A 89 1.40 -12.09 -0.63
C ASP A 89 0.67 -10.89 -0.03
N VAL A 90 -0.66 -10.98 0.06
CA VAL A 90 -1.54 -9.94 0.60
C VAL A 90 -2.11 -10.43 1.92
N VAL A 91 -1.98 -9.60 2.96
CA VAL A 91 -2.53 -9.87 4.29
C VAL A 91 -3.45 -8.73 4.67
N GLY A 92 -4.66 -9.07 5.12
CA GLY A 92 -5.64 -8.14 5.64
C GLY A 92 -6.48 -8.75 6.76
N GLY A 93 -7.51 -8.03 7.20
CA GLY A 93 -8.43 -8.46 8.25
C GLY A 93 -9.21 -9.72 7.87
N SER A 94 -9.52 -9.88 6.57
CA SER A 94 -10.26 -11.03 6.04
C SER A 94 -9.42 -12.29 5.86
N GLY A 95 -8.09 -12.18 5.99
CA GLY A 95 -7.15 -13.30 5.86
C GLY A 95 -5.93 -12.97 5.01
N ALA A 96 -5.30 -14.02 4.47
CA ALA A 96 -4.13 -13.91 3.59
C ALA A 96 -4.41 -14.57 2.24
N ALA A 97 -3.90 -13.97 1.17
CA ALA A 97 -3.98 -14.48 -0.19
C ALA A 97 -2.63 -14.35 -0.89
N GLN A 98 -2.32 -15.31 -1.77
CA GLN A 98 -1.10 -15.34 -2.56
C GLN A 98 -1.45 -15.38 -4.04
N PHE A 99 -0.71 -14.60 -4.82
CA PHE A 99 -0.87 -14.49 -6.27
C PHE A 99 0.49 -14.59 -6.94
N THR A 100 0.50 -15.07 -8.17
CA THR A 100 1.67 -14.99 -9.06
C THR A 100 1.28 -14.11 -10.23
N VAL A 101 2.08 -13.08 -10.48
CA VAL A 101 1.90 -12.19 -11.62
C VAL A 101 3.11 -12.26 -12.54
N PHE A 102 2.83 -12.03 -13.81
CA PHE A 102 3.82 -11.88 -14.87
C PHE A 102 3.63 -10.51 -15.50
N ASP A 103 4.65 -10.04 -16.21
CA ASP A 103 4.64 -8.74 -16.90
C ASP A 103 4.56 -7.54 -15.94
N SER A 104 4.30 -6.35 -16.49
CA SER A 104 4.20 -5.06 -15.78
C SER A 104 2.75 -4.57 -15.60
N PRO A 105 1.89 -5.26 -14.82
CA PRO A 105 0.50 -4.87 -14.63
C PRO A 105 0.33 -3.70 -13.64
N LEU A 106 -0.77 -2.96 -13.83
CA LEU A 106 -1.35 -2.13 -12.77
C LEU A 106 -2.14 -3.05 -11.82
N LEU A 107 -1.69 -3.17 -10.58
CA LEU A 107 -2.26 -4.08 -9.60
C LEU A 107 -3.02 -3.35 -8.51
N GLY A 108 -4.05 -4.01 -7.99
CA GLY A 108 -4.82 -3.51 -6.85
C GLY A 108 -5.30 -4.65 -5.96
N PHE A 109 -5.40 -4.39 -4.67
CA PHE A 109 -5.93 -5.30 -3.67
C PHE A 109 -6.93 -4.55 -2.79
N LEU A 110 -8.05 -5.22 -2.47
CA LEU A 110 -9.13 -4.67 -1.64
C LEU A 110 -9.46 -5.67 -0.52
N ASP A 111 -9.30 -5.25 0.73
CA ASP A 111 -9.82 -5.91 1.92
C ASP A 111 -10.67 -4.92 2.72
N ARG A 112 -12.00 -5.15 2.71
CA ARG A 112 -12.96 -4.29 3.42
C ARG A 112 -12.84 -4.37 4.95
N GLU A 113 -12.24 -5.43 5.49
CA GLU A 113 -11.95 -5.58 6.92
C GLU A 113 -10.64 -4.88 7.32
N GLY A 114 -9.90 -4.37 6.35
CA GLY A 114 -8.67 -3.59 6.52
C GLY A 114 -7.48 -4.31 5.90
N LEU A 115 -6.66 -3.58 5.17
CA LEU A 115 -5.43 -4.08 4.58
C LEU A 115 -4.27 -3.92 5.58
N ILE A 116 -3.47 -4.97 5.75
CA ILE A 116 -2.35 -5.00 6.70
C ILE A 116 -1.01 -4.90 5.97
N SER A 117 -0.77 -5.75 4.97
CA SER A 117 0.49 -5.71 4.21
C SER A 117 0.38 -6.34 2.83
N VAL A 118 1.23 -5.88 1.91
CA VAL A 118 1.48 -6.52 0.61
C VAL A 118 2.98 -6.79 0.50
N THR A 119 3.35 -8.04 0.26
CA THR A 119 4.75 -8.46 0.09
C THR A 119 4.96 -8.93 -1.34
N LEU A 120 5.99 -8.42 -2.00
CA LEU A 120 6.38 -8.81 -3.35
C LEU A 120 7.69 -9.57 -3.27
N THR A 121 7.73 -10.75 -3.86
CA THR A 121 8.91 -11.61 -3.94
C THR A 121 9.20 -11.90 -5.40
N ASN A 122 10.35 -11.44 -5.89
CA ASN A 122 10.77 -11.74 -7.25
C ASN A 122 11.21 -13.21 -7.35
N ARG A 123 10.66 -13.97 -8.29
CA ARG A 123 11.04 -15.37 -8.55
C ARG A 123 12.01 -15.49 -9.72
N GLY A 124 12.33 -14.39 -10.40
CA GLY A 124 13.25 -14.31 -11.53
C GLY A 124 12.55 -14.36 -12.87
N THR A 125 13.34 -14.31 -13.94
CA THR A 125 12.86 -14.51 -15.32
C THR A 125 12.80 -16.00 -15.63
N LEU A 126 11.64 -16.49 -16.06
CA LEU A 126 11.54 -17.83 -16.62
C LEU A 126 12.06 -17.82 -18.07
N VAL A 127 13.11 -18.58 -18.34
CA VAL A 127 13.73 -18.71 -19.67
C VAL A 127 13.73 -20.17 -20.10
N THR A 128 13.25 -20.48 -21.30
CA THR A 128 13.26 -21.85 -21.84
C THR A 128 14.31 -21.99 -22.94
N ILE A 129 15.29 -22.86 -22.74
CA ILE A 129 16.37 -23.14 -23.70
C ILE A 129 16.35 -24.63 -24.03
N GLY A 130 16.14 -24.99 -25.30
CA GLY A 130 16.14 -26.38 -25.74
C GLY A 130 15.09 -27.28 -25.06
N GLY A 131 13.97 -26.70 -24.61
CA GLY A 131 12.91 -27.43 -23.90
C GLY A 131 13.10 -27.54 -22.38
N ALA A 132 14.20 -27.03 -21.82
CA ALA A 132 14.40 -26.92 -20.37
C ALA A 132 14.16 -25.49 -19.89
N SER A 133 13.48 -25.34 -18.75
CA SER A 133 13.22 -24.04 -18.11
C SER A 133 14.25 -23.72 -17.04
N PHE A 134 14.74 -22.49 -17.06
CA PHE A 134 15.73 -21.94 -16.14
C PHE A 134 15.19 -20.64 -15.54
N THR A 135 15.52 -20.40 -14.28
CA THR A 135 15.26 -19.13 -13.62
C THR A 135 16.51 -18.27 -13.69
N MET A 136 16.43 -17.12 -14.34
CA MET A 136 17.53 -16.16 -14.44
C MET A 136 17.29 -14.95 -13.55
N ALA A 137 18.39 -14.37 -13.04
CA ALA A 137 18.40 -13.12 -12.27
C ALA A 137 17.61 -12.01 -12.99
N SER A 138 16.62 -11.44 -12.31
CA SER A 138 15.86 -10.29 -12.79
C SER A 138 15.62 -9.29 -11.68
N ASN A 139 15.06 -8.14 -12.06
CA ASN A 139 14.66 -7.11 -11.12
C ASN A 139 13.28 -6.56 -11.46
N TYR A 140 12.70 -5.87 -10.49
CA TYR A 140 11.43 -5.18 -10.63
C TYR A 140 11.44 -3.91 -9.81
N SER A 141 10.51 -3.04 -10.15
CA SER A 141 10.20 -1.82 -9.41
C SER A 141 8.70 -1.67 -9.27
N ILE A 142 8.33 -0.90 -8.26
CA ILE A 142 6.97 -0.46 -8.01
C ILE A 142 6.97 1.06 -8.15
N ASP A 143 5.89 1.56 -8.71
CA ASP A 143 5.62 2.99 -8.79
C ASP A 143 4.16 3.28 -8.41
N ASP A 144 3.85 4.55 -8.13
CA ASP A 144 2.50 5.06 -8.03
C ASP A 144 1.65 4.36 -6.94
N VAL A 145 2.21 4.18 -5.74
CA VAL A 145 1.53 3.50 -4.64
C VAL A 145 0.36 4.36 -4.14
N VAL A 146 -0.83 3.81 -4.30
CA VAL A 146 -2.09 4.45 -3.97
C VAL A 146 -2.82 3.64 -2.94
N THR A 147 -3.27 4.29 -1.87
CA THR A 147 -4.07 3.67 -0.82
C THR A 147 -5.46 4.30 -0.75
N GLY A 148 -6.46 3.45 -0.62
CA GLY A 148 -7.85 3.82 -0.41
C GLY A 148 -8.25 3.54 1.05
N VAL A 149 -8.83 4.53 1.71
CA VAL A 149 -9.39 4.38 3.05
C VAL A 149 -10.90 4.20 2.99
N SER A 150 -11.43 3.42 3.93
CA SER A 150 -12.87 3.34 4.09
C SER A 150 -13.36 4.60 4.79
N VAL A 151 -14.07 5.48 4.07
CA VAL A 151 -14.92 6.51 4.68
C VAL A 151 -16.20 5.86 5.23
N VAL A 152 -16.06 4.87 6.11
CA VAL A 152 -17.16 4.54 7.01
C VAL A 152 -17.12 5.61 8.10
N PRO A 153 -18.08 6.55 8.14
CA PRO A 153 -18.14 7.50 9.25
C PRO A 153 -18.17 6.69 10.54
N LEU A 154 -17.32 7.07 11.51
CA LEU A 154 -17.30 6.47 12.84
C LEU A 154 -18.74 6.23 13.28
N PRO A 155 -19.11 4.99 13.69
CA PRO A 155 -20.45 4.73 14.17
C PRO A 155 -20.81 5.79 15.21
N PRO A 156 -22.00 6.42 15.12
CA PRO A 156 -22.38 7.54 15.99
C PRO A 156 -22.14 7.26 17.48
N ALA A 157 -22.15 5.99 17.88
CA ALA A 157 -21.83 5.53 19.22
C ALA A 157 -20.42 5.96 19.72
N ILE A 158 -19.38 5.92 18.89
CA ILE A 158 -18.01 6.30 19.32
C ILE A 158 -17.90 7.83 19.40
N ALA A 159 -18.47 8.56 18.43
CA ALA A 159 -18.56 10.02 18.49
C ALA A 159 -19.36 10.50 19.71
N LEU A 160 -20.44 9.79 20.07
CA LEU A 160 -21.24 10.03 21.28
C LEU A 160 -20.47 9.69 22.56
N MET A 161 -19.65 8.64 22.57
CA MET A 161 -18.81 8.31 23.73
C MET A 161 -17.73 9.36 23.98
N VAL A 162 -17.05 9.84 22.93
CA VAL A 162 -16.01 10.89 23.05
C VAL A 162 -16.62 12.21 23.51
N SER A 163 -17.77 12.61 22.95
CA SER A 163 -18.48 13.83 23.38
C SER A 163 -19.11 13.70 24.78
N GLY A 164 -19.62 12.51 25.13
CA GLY A 164 -20.13 12.21 26.48
C GLY A 164 -19.06 12.25 27.56
N LEU A 165 -17.87 11.71 27.30
CA LEU A 165 -16.71 11.79 28.19
C LEU A 165 -16.23 13.24 28.37
N GLY A 166 -16.15 14.01 27.29
CA GLY A 166 -15.80 15.44 27.35
C GLY A 166 -16.77 16.27 28.21
N ALA A 167 -18.07 16.03 28.08
CA ALA A 167 -19.11 16.70 28.89
C ALA A 167 -18.99 16.35 30.38
N LEU A 168 -18.70 15.09 30.72
CA LEU A 168 -18.50 14.64 32.11
C LEU A 168 -17.25 15.25 32.76
N PHE A 169 -16.15 15.39 32.01
CA PHE A 169 -14.95 16.07 32.51
C PHE A 169 -15.17 17.57 32.69
N GLY A 170 -15.87 18.23 31.75
CA GLY A 170 -16.23 19.66 31.87
C GLY A 170 -17.13 19.95 33.08
N LEU A 171 -18.10 19.06 33.37
CA LEU A 171 -18.97 19.19 34.54
C LEU A 171 -18.23 18.95 35.86
N ARG A 172 -17.23 18.05 35.89
CA ARG A 172 -16.39 17.84 37.08
C ARG A 172 -15.46 19.02 37.36
N MET A 173 -14.92 19.66 36.33
CA MET A 173 -14.05 20.83 36.52
C MET A 173 -14.84 22.07 36.97
N ARG A 174 -16.07 22.29 36.48
CA ARG A 174 -16.92 23.42 36.93
C ARG A 174 -17.37 23.33 38.40
N ARG A 175 -17.38 22.14 39.00
CA ARG A 175 -17.72 21.97 40.43
C ARG A 175 -16.56 22.29 41.39
N ARG A 176 -15.34 22.48 40.90
CA ARG A 176 -14.21 22.96 41.69
C ARG A 176 -14.09 24.47 41.52
N LYS A 177 -14.97 25.24 42.16
CA LYS A 177 -14.63 26.64 42.48
C LYS A 177 -13.56 26.60 43.58
N PRO A 178 -12.42 27.29 43.44
CA PRO A 178 -11.52 27.50 44.57
C PRO A 178 -12.27 28.36 45.60
N ALA A 179 -12.23 27.94 46.87
CA ALA A 179 -12.62 28.81 47.96
C ALA A 179 -11.64 29.99 47.97
N ALA A 180 -12.17 31.21 47.84
CA ALA A 180 -11.39 32.43 47.99
C ALA A 180 -10.90 32.51 49.44
N VAL A 181 -9.60 32.72 49.61
CA VAL A 181 -8.96 33.20 50.85
C VAL A 181 -8.52 34.63 50.58
#